data_AF-A0A4R1SBG2-F1
#
_entry.id   AF-A0A4R1SBG2-F1
#
_cell.length_a   1.000
_cell.length_b   1.000
_cell.length_c   1.000
_cell.angle_alpha   90.00
_cell.angle_beta   90.00
_cell.angle_gamma   90.00
#
_symmetry.space_group_name_H-M   'P 1'
#
loop_
_entity.id
_entity.type
_entity.pdbx_description
1 polymer ?
#
loop_
_entity_poly.entity_id
_entity_poly.type
_entity_poly.pdbx_seq_one_letter_code
_entity_poly.pdbx_strand_id
1 'polypeptide(L)'
;MPYHLSYIQRKKTEKLLELKARLDPKPHLKYIAVAGVLGLYICWFNERYFFYLYHLMLKTPFILAAPLHTPQFMAIVDGVAFLAFLIFTVIAYYRSKDYQRLKQEFESLRRNLVQAIDADFCQCKTACDCKDEYVQDMERQGINLFY
;
A
#
# COMPACT_ATOMS: atom_id res chain seq x y z
N MET A 1 -3.06 26.43 19.03
CA MET A 1 -2.42 26.55 17.70
C MET A 1 -2.30 28.04 17.41
N PRO A 2 -1.15 28.71 17.61
CA PRO A 2 -1.06 30.15 17.43
C PRO A 2 -0.54 30.55 16.05
N TYR A 3 -0.93 29.83 14.99
CA TYR A 3 -0.67 30.26 13.61
C TYR A 3 -1.99 30.47 12.84
N HIS A 4 -2.14 31.62 12.20
CA HIS A 4 -3.36 32.06 11.51
C HIS A 4 -3.36 31.67 10.03
N LEU A 5 -3.42 30.36 9.77
CA LEU A 5 -3.56 29.83 8.40
C LEU A 5 -4.81 30.42 7.72
N SER A 6 -4.71 30.69 6.43
CA SER A 6 -5.91 30.94 5.64
C SER A 6 -6.83 29.71 5.66
N TYR A 7 -8.13 29.94 5.55
CA TYR A 7 -9.15 28.88 5.57
C TYR A 7 -8.84 27.73 4.58
N ILE A 8 -8.32 28.08 3.40
CA ILE A 8 -7.95 27.12 2.36
C ILE A 8 -6.77 26.24 2.82
N GLN A 9 -5.75 26.81 3.46
CA GLN A 9 -4.59 26.05 3.92
C GLN A 9 -4.91 25.17 5.13
N ARG A 10 -5.78 25.63 6.02
CA ARG A 10 -6.27 24.81 7.14
C ARG A 10 -6.98 23.55 6.63
N LYS A 11 -7.91 23.71 5.68
CA LYS A 11 -8.65 22.58 5.08
C LYS A 11 -7.72 21.60 4.35
N LYS A 12 -6.70 22.11 3.65
CA LYS A 12 -5.67 21.26 3.00
C LYS A 12 -4.83 20.51 4.03
N THR A 13 -4.47 21.16 5.14
CA THR A 13 -3.69 20.54 6.23
C THR A 13 -4.48 19.43 6.91
N GLU A 14 -5.76 19.66 7.25
CA GLU A 14 -6.63 18.63 7.84
C GLU A 14 -6.72 17.40 6.90
N LYS A 15 -6.93 17.62 5.60
CA LYS A 15 -6.95 16.54 4.62
C LYS A 15 -5.60 15.81 4.50
N LEU A 16 -4.48 16.52 4.63
CA LEU A 16 -3.14 15.94 4.61
C LEU A 16 -2.92 15.00 5.81
N LEU A 17 -3.40 15.40 6.99
CA LEU A 17 -3.33 14.61 8.21
C LEU A 17 -4.19 13.35 8.13
N GLU A 18 -5.41 13.48 7.60
CA GLU A 18 -6.27 12.32 7.33
C GLU A 18 -5.62 11.35 6.33
N LEU A 19 -5.03 11.86 5.25
CA LEU A 19 -4.32 11.04 4.26
C LEU A 19 -3.14 10.31 4.89
N LYS A 20 -2.36 10.99 5.75
CA LYS A 20 -1.26 10.36 6.49
C LYS A 20 -1.74 9.25 7.41
N ALA A 21 -2.82 9.47 8.15
CA ALA A 21 -3.40 8.45 9.02
C ALA A 21 -3.85 7.21 8.23
N ARG A 22 -4.34 7.41 6.99
CA ARG A 22 -4.70 6.32 6.07
C ARG A 22 -3.51 5.66 5.37
N LEU A 23 -2.34 6.30 5.38
CA LEU A 23 -1.12 5.83 4.72
C LEU A 23 -0.33 4.80 5.55
N ASP A 24 -0.93 4.17 6.58
CA ASP A 24 -0.25 3.16 7.39
C ASP A 24 0.19 1.97 6.50
N PRO A 25 1.50 1.70 6.36
CA PRO A 25 2.00 0.64 5.50
C PRO A 25 1.79 -0.76 6.11
N LYS A 26 1.52 -0.88 7.41
CA LYS A 26 1.41 -2.16 8.12
C LYS A 26 0.42 -3.16 7.51
N PRO A 27 -0.85 -2.79 7.22
CA PRO A 27 -1.79 -3.72 6.60
C PRO A 27 -1.35 -4.14 5.20
N HIS A 28 -0.82 -3.21 4.39
CA HIS A 28 -0.35 -3.48 3.04
C HIS A 28 0.85 -4.45 3.02
N LEU A 29 1.83 -4.23 3.92
CA LEU A 29 3.03 -5.06 4.02
C LEU A 29 2.69 -6.52 4.36
N LYS A 30 1.67 -6.76 5.19
CA LYS A 30 1.23 -8.11 5.57
C LYS A 30 0.74 -8.91 4.36
N TYR A 31 -0.11 -8.34 3.52
CA TYR A 31 -0.63 -9.05 2.34
C TYR A 31 0.47 -9.34 1.32
N ILE A 32 1.38 -8.40 1.11
CA ILE A 32 2.54 -8.60 0.23
C ILE A 32 3.48 -9.69 0.79
N ALA A 33 3.74 -9.69 2.09
CA ALA A 33 4.58 -10.70 2.72
C ALA A 33 3.98 -12.11 2.58
N VAL A 34 2.67 -12.25 2.83
CA VAL A 34 1.97 -13.54 2.67
C VAL A 34 1.98 -13.99 1.21
N ALA A 35 1.69 -13.09 0.26
CA ALA A 35 1.77 -13.42 -1.17
C ALA A 35 3.20 -13.80 -1.58
N GLY A 36 4.22 -13.12 -1.05
CA GLY A 36 5.63 -13.40 -1.30
C GLY A 36 6.06 -14.78 -0.78
N VAL A 37 5.68 -15.16 0.44
CA VAL A 37 5.99 -16.48 1.00
C VAL A 37 5.30 -17.59 0.22
N LEU A 38 4.03 -17.41 -0.14
CA LEU A 38 3.29 -18.36 -0.97
C LEU A 38 3.90 -18.48 -2.38
N GLY A 39 4.34 -17.37 -2.96
CA GLY A 39 5.04 -17.35 -4.23
C GLY A 39 6.38 -18.09 -4.18
N LEU A 40 7.16 -17.89 -3.12
CA LEU A 40 8.42 -18.62 -2.89
C LEU A 40 8.17 -20.12 -2.76
N TYR A 41 7.13 -20.53 -2.02
CA TYR A 41 6.74 -21.94 -1.92
C TYR A 41 6.39 -22.54 -3.29
N ILE A 42 5.60 -21.84 -4.10
CA ILE A 42 5.25 -22.30 -5.46
C ILE A 42 6.47 -22.36 -6.38
N CYS A 43 7.35 -21.37 -6.33
CA CYS A 43 8.59 -21.36 -7.11
C CYS A 43 9.54 -22.49 -6.70
N TRP A 44 9.62 -22.81 -5.40
CA TRP A 44 10.43 -23.92 -4.90
C TRP A 44 9.93 -25.28 -5.41
N PHE A 45 8.62 -25.44 -5.55
CA PHE A 45 7.97 -26.65 -6.07
C PHE A 45 7.45 -26.45 -7.51
N ASN A 46 8.14 -25.64 -8.30
CA ASN A 46 7.74 -25.21 -9.64
C ASN A 46 7.30 -26.38 -10.53
N GLU A 47 8.12 -27.43 -10.64
CA GLU A 47 7.84 -28.58 -11.52
C GLU A 47 6.46 -29.21 -11.24
N ARG A 48 6.11 -29.33 -9.96
CA ARG A 48 4.84 -29.89 -9.49
C ARG A 48 3.67 -28.98 -9.84
N TYR A 49 3.83 -27.66 -9.67
CA TYR A 49 2.80 -26.68 -10.00
C TYR A 49 2.59 -26.47 -11.51
N PHE A 50 3.64 -26.56 -12.32
CA PHE A 50 3.52 -26.56 -13.78
C PHE A 50 2.76 -27.80 -14.28
N PHE A 51 3.01 -28.96 -13.68
CA PHE A 51 2.26 -30.18 -13.98
C PHE A 51 0.76 -30.03 -13.65
N TYR A 52 0.43 -29.44 -12.49
CA TYR A 52 -0.95 -29.12 -12.12
C TYR A 52 -1.62 -28.13 -13.09
N LEU A 53 -0.91 -27.06 -13.49
CA LEU A 53 -1.40 -26.07 -14.44
C LEU A 53 -1.68 -26.68 -15.82
N TYR A 54 -0.79 -27.54 -16.30
CA TYR A 54 -0.96 -28.25 -17.57
C TYR A 54 -2.23 -29.11 -17.56
N HIS A 55 -2.44 -29.88 -16.49
CA HIS A 55 -3.63 -30.73 -16.33
C HIS A 55 -4.93 -29.93 -16.12
N LEU A 56 -4.85 -28.76 -15.47
CA LEU A 56 -5.97 -27.83 -15.35
C LEU A 56 -6.41 -27.31 -16.74
N MET A 57 -5.45 -26.95 -17.61
CA MET A 57 -5.76 -26.51 -18.98
C MET A 57 -6.42 -27.63 -19.81
N LEU A 58 -6.02 -28.89 -19.58
CA LEU A 58 -6.59 -30.07 -20.22
C LEU A 58 -7.97 -30.47 -19.68
N LYS A 59 -8.54 -29.71 -18.72
CA LYS A 59 -9.80 -30.02 -18.02
C LYS A 59 -9.83 -31.40 -17.35
N THR A 60 -8.65 -31.93 -17.01
CA THR A 60 -8.56 -33.18 -16.25
C THR A 60 -8.83 -32.91 -14.77
N PRO A 61 -9.49 -33.84 -14.04
CA PRO A 61 -9.79 -33.63 -12.62
C PRO A 61 -8.49 -33.49 -11.82
N PHE A 62 -8.42 -32.52 -10.93
CA PHE A 62 -7.21 -32.19 -10.15
C PHE A 62 -6.67 -33.38 -9.33
N ILE A 63 -7.56 -34.29 -8.91
CA ILE A 63 -7.22 -35.51 -8.16
C ILE A 63 -6.44 -36.52 -9.03
N LEU A 64 -6.66 -36.50 -10.35
CA LEU A 64 -5.93 -37.30 -11.34
C LEU A 64 -4.66 -36.61 -11.86
N ALA A 65 -4.49 -35.32 -11.56
CA ALA A 65 -3.33 -34.51 -11.95
C ALA A 65 -2.17 -34.59 -10.94
N ALA A 66 -2.33 -35.33 -9.84
CA ALA A 66 -1.24 -35.55 -8.90
C ALA A 66 -0.18 -36.49 -9.51
N PRO A 67 1.12 -36.14 -9.43
CA PRO A 67 2.18 -37.07 -9.79
C PRO A 67 1.97 -38.41 -9.06
N LEU A 68 2.28 -39.54 -9.73
CA LEU A 68 2.01 -40.91 -9.27
C LEU A 68 2.51 -41.21 -7.84
N HIS A 69 3.47 -40.43 -7.34
CA HIS A 69 4.12 -40.57 -6.02
C HIS A 69 3.65 -39.57 -4.97
N THR A 70 2.66 -38.73 -5.28
CA THR A 70 2.19 -37.69 -4.36
C THR A 70 1.06 -38.23 -3.50
N PRO A 71 1.16 -38.19 -2.17
CA PRO A 71 0.03 -38.54 -1.31
C PRO A 71 -1.19 -37.68 -1.69
N GLN A 72 -2.38 -38.27 -1.78
CA GLN A 72 -3.62 -37.53 -2.11
C GLN A 72 -3.83 -36.31 -1.21
N PHE A 73 -3.44 -36.43 0.07
CA PHE A 73 -3.44 -35.33 1.03
C PHE A 73 -2.55 -34.16 0.59
N MET A 74 -1.32 -34.43 0.12
CA MET A 74 -0.39 -33.41 -0.37
C MET A 74 -0.92 -32.71 -1.63
N ALA A 75 -1.64 -33.43 -2.49
CA ALA A 75 -2.27 -32.82 -3.67
C ALA A 75 -3.34 -31.80 -3.26
N ILE A 76 -4.20 -32.13 -2.28
CA ILE A 76 -5.22 -31.20 -1.76
C ILE A 76 -4.56 -29.97 -1.14
N VAL A 77 -3.53 -30.16 -0.31
CA VAL A 77 -2.79 -29.05 0.32
C VAL A 77 -2.22 -28.10 -0.72
N ASP A 78 -1.61 -28.63 -1.79
CA ASP A 78 -1.04 -27.81 -2.85
C ASP A 78 -2.09 -27.05 -3.64
N GLY A 79 -3.24 -27.66 -3.91
CA GLY A 79 -4.37 -27.00 -4.57
C GLY A 79 -4.90 -25.84 -3.72
N VAL A 80 -5.03 -26.02 -2.41
CA VAL A 80 -5.42 -24.96 -1.48
C VAL A 80 -4.37 -23.85 -1.42
N ALA A 81 -3.08 -24.20 -1.35
CA ALA A 81 -1.99 -23.24 -1.33
C ALA A 81 -1.94 -22.39 -2.62
N PHE A 82 -2.16 -23.02 -3.78
CA PHE A 82 -2.20 -22.33 -5.07
C PHE A 82 -3.40 -21.38 -5.17
N LEU A 83 -4.59 -21.82 -4.76
CA LEU A 83 -5.78 -20.98 -4.73
C LEU A 83 -5.58 -19.79 -3.78
N ALA A 84 -5.04 -20.04 -2.59
CA ALA A 84 -4.70 -18.99 -1.62
C ALA A 84 -3.71 -17.98 -2.23
N PHE A 85 -2.65 -18.46 -2.90
CA PHE A 85 -1.68 -17.59 -3.57
C PHE A 85 -2.34 -16.66 -4.60
N LEU A 86 -3.24 -17.20 -5.46
CA LEU A 86 -3.95 -16.37 -6.43
C LEU A 86 -4.81 -15.30 -5.74
N ILE A 87 -5.57 -15.68 -4.70
CA ILE A 87 -6.41 -14.75 -3.95
C ILE A 87 -5.57 -13.65 -3.30
N PHE A 88 -4.49 -14.02 -2.59
CA PHE A 88 -3.62 -13.05 -1.92
C PHE A 88 -2.87 -12.16 -2.90
N THR A 89 -2.49 -12.67 -4.07
CA THR A 89 -1.85 -11.88 -5.12
C THR A 89 -2.79 -10.83 -5.69
N VAL A 90 -4.05 -11.19 -5.95
CA VAL A 90 -5.08 -10.24 -6.42
C VAL A 90 -5.35 -9.16 -5.35
N ILE A 91 -5.51 -9.56 -4.09
CA ILE A 91 -5.72 -8.62 -2.98
C ILE A 91 -4.51 -7.67 -2.85
N ALA A 92 -3.29 -8.21 -2.90
CA ALA A 92 -2.05 -7.43 -2.83
C ALA A 92 -1.96 -6.43 -3.99
N TYR A 93 -2.33 -6.82 -5.20
CA TYR A 93 -2.36 -5.93 -6.36
C TYR A 93 -3.31 -4.75 -6.17
N TYR A 94 -4.57 -4.99 -5.79
CA TYR A 94 -5.54 -3.92 -5.55
C TYR A 94 -5.11 -3.00 -4.40
N ARG A 95 -4.64 -3.59 -3.28
CA ARG A 95 -4.13 -2.81 -2.14
C ARG A 95 -2.91 -1.97 -2.51
N SER A 96 -2.03 -2.49 -3.36
CA SER A 96 -0.86 -1.74 -3.85
C SER A 96 -1.27 -0.56 -4.72
N LYS A 97 -2.25 -0.76 -5.61
CA LYS A 97 -2.78 0.32 -6.45
C LYS A 97 -3.45 1.41 -5.62
N ASP A 98 -4.24 1.04 -4.62
CA ASP A 98 -4.89 2.00 -3.72
C ASP A 98 -3.84 2.75 -2.87
N TYR A 99 -2.84 2.04 -2.36
CA TYR A 99 -1.73 2.66 -1.62
C TYR A 99 -0.95 3.66 -2.50
N GLN A 100 -0.65 3.31 -3.75
CA GLN A 100 0.00 4.21 -4.70
C GLN A 100 -0.84 5.46 -4.98
N ARG A 101 -2.15 5.32 -5.16
CA ARG A 101 -3.07 6.46 -5.35
C ARG A 101 -3.08 7.37 -4.13
N LEU A 102 -3.25 6.80 -2.94
CA LEU A 102 -3.22 7.55 -1.68
C LEU A 102 -1.89 8.27 -1.49
N LYS A 103 -0.76 7.62 -1.82
CA LYS A 103 0.57 8.22 -1.76
C LYS A 103 0.72 9.38 -2.74
N GLN A 104 0.23 9.23 -3.97
CA GLN A 104 0.22 10.31 -4.97
C GLN A 104 -0.64 11.49 -4.53
N GLU A 105 -1.83 11.23 -3.98
CA GLU A 105 -2.69 12.27 -3.42
C GLU A 105 -1.99 13.02 -2.28
N PHE A 106 -1.37 12.29 -1.35
CA PHE A 106 -0.59 12.86 -0.26
C PHE A 106 0.58 13.72 -0.76
N GLU A 107 1.41 13.21 -1.68
CA GLU A 107 2.54 13.96 -2.25
C GLU A 107 2.10 15.19 -3.06
N SER A 108 0.99 15.10 -3.79
CA SER A 108 0.45 16.24 -4.52
C SER A 108 -0.04 17.33 -3.56
N LEU A 109 -0.74 16.94 -2.49
CA LEU A 109 -1.26 17.86 -1.50
C LEU A 109 -0.14 18.49 -0.68
N ARG A 110 0.90 17.72 -0.33
CA ARG A 110 2.13 18.22 0.30
C ARG A 110 2.81 19.26 -0.57
N ARG A 111 3.04 18.98 -1.86
CA ARG A 111 3.66 19.93 -2.80
C ARG A 111 2.83 21.22 -2.95
N ASN A 112 1.51 21.09 -3.04
CA ASN A 112 0.61 22.24 -3.09
C ASN A 112 0.64 23.09 -1.81
N LEU A 113 0.85 22.47 -0.64
CA LEU A 113 1.04 23.18 0.63
C LEU A 113 2.39 23.91 0.65
N VAL A 114 3.48 23.25 0.26
CA VAL A 114 4.82 23.88 0.16
C VAL A 114 4.83 25.09 -0.77
N GLN A 115 4.23 24.96 -1.96
CA GLN A 115 4.13 26.10 -2.89
C GLN A 115 3.30 27.24 -2.30
N ALA A 116 2.26 26.94 -1.52
CA ALA A 116 1.46 27.96 -0.89
C ALA A 116 2.12 28.58 0.35
N ILE A 117 3.06 27.88 0.97
CA ILE A 117 3.88 28.38 2.09
C ILE A 117 4.74 29.57 1.65
N ASP A 118 5.24 29.55 0.41
CA ASP A 118 6.10 30.60 -0.15
C ASP A 118 5.34 31.79 -0.75
N ALA A 119 3.99 31.72 -0.83
CA ALA A 119 3.14 32.77 -1.39
C ALA A 119 2.31 33.48 -0.31
N ASP A 120 1.06 33.05 -0.09
CA ASP A 120 0.08 33.66 0.83
C ASP A 120 -0.39 32.65 1.88
N PHE A 121 0.51 32.31 2.80
CA PHE A 121 0.29 31.23 3.77
C PHE A 121 -0.46 31.66 5.02
N CYS A 122 -0.07 32.80 5.60
CA CYS A 122 -0.64 33.36 6.82
C CYS A 122 -1.25 34.74 6.54
N GLN A 123 -2.39 35.05 7.18
CA GLN A 123 -3.00 36.38 7.10
C GLN A 123 -2.36 37.37 8.08
N CYS A 124 -1.02 37.44 8.11
CA CYS A 124 -0.32 38.39 8.97
C CYS A 124 -0.12 39.72 8.23
N LYS A 125 -0.38 40.85 8.92
CA LYS A 125 -0.13 42.20 8.39
C LYS A 125 1.34 42.66 8.58
N THR A 126 2.15 41.87 9.27
CA THR A 126 3.55 42.14 9.66
C THR A 126 4.41 40.88 9.49
N ALA A 127 5.74 41.00 9.63
CA ALA A 127 6.63 39.84 9.75
C ALA A 127 6.10 38.87 10.81
N CYS A 128 6.03 37.58 10.47
CA CYS A 128 5.24 36.59 11.18
C CYS A 128 5.91 35.23 11.11
N ASP A 129 6.12 34.59 12.26
CA ASP A 129 6.75 33.27 12.36
C ASP A 129 5.76 32.12 12.09
N CYS A 130 4.55 32.41 11.58
CA CYS A 130 3.51 31.41 11.23
C CYS A 130 4.06 30.25 10.38
N LYS A 131 4.95 30.56 9.43
CA LYS A 131 5.53 29.57 8.53
C LYS A 131 6.38 28.58 9.31
N ASP A 132 7.27 29.08 10.16
CA ASP A 132 8.19 28.25 10.93
C ASP A 132 7.46 27.44 12.01
N GLU A 133 6.47 28.04 12.67
CA GLU A 133 5.61 27.33 13.62
C GLU A 133 4.80 26.21 12.95
N TYR A 134 4.25 26.47 11.76
CA TYR A 134 3.51 25.46 11.00
C TYR A 134 4.42 24.31 10.56
N VAL A 135 5.63 24.62 10.08
CA VAL A 135 6.61 23.61 9.66
C VAL A 135 7.00 22.74 10.85
N GLN A 136 7.30 23.34 12.01
CA GLN A 136 7.59 22.60 13.23
C GLN A 136 6.41 21.74 13.70
N ASP A 137 5.18 22.22 13.58
CA ASP A 137 3.99 21.44 13.96
C ASP A 137 3.75 20.26 13.01
N MET A 138 3.95 20.44 11.71
CA MET A 138 3.89 19.34 10.74
C MET A 138 5.00 18.30 10.98
N GLU A 139 6.22 18.74 11.31
CA GLU A 139 7.32 17.85 11.68
C GLU A 139 7.01 17.05 12.95
N ARG A 140 6.44 17.68 13.98
CA ARG A 140 5.96 16.99 15.20
C ARG A 140 4.88 15.96 14.90
N GLN A 141 4.03 16.24 13.92
CA GLN A 141 3.04 15.29 13.40
C GLN A 141 3.66 14.27 12.44
N GLY A 142 4.99 14.29 12.25
CA GLY A 142 5.82 13.40 11.46
C GLY A 142 5.69 13.59 9.94
N ILE A 143 5.19 14.75 9.50
CA ILE A 143 5.08 15.13 8.09
C ILE A 143 6.24 16.07 7.81
N ASN A 144 7.22 15.58 7.06
CA ASN A 144 8.25 16.46 6.51
C ASN A 144 7.70 17.12 5.24
N LEU A 145 7.58 18.45 5.26
CA LEU A 145 7.08 19.23 4.13
C LEU A 145 8.17 19.40 3.06
N PHE A 146 9.45 19.50 3.46
CA PHE A 146 10.56 19.85 2.58
C PHE A 146 11.43 18.65 2.13
N TYR A 147 11.36 17.50 2.81
CA TYR A 147 12.02 16.23 2.42
C TYR A 147 11.01 15.14 2.06
#